data_AF-A0A4Z1QR74-F1
#
_entry.id   AF-A0A4Z1QR74-F1
#
_cell.length_a   1.000
_cell.length_b   1.000
_cell.length_c   1.000
_cell.angle_alpha   90.00
_cell.angle_beta   90.00
_cell.angle_gamma   90.00
#
_symmetry.space_group_name_H-M   'P 1'
#
loop_
_entity.id
_entity.type
_entity.pdbx_description
1 polymer ?
#
loop_
_entity_poly.entity_id
_entity_poly.type
_entity_poly.pdbx_seq_one_letter_code
_entity_poly.pdbx_strand_id
1 'polypeptide(L)'
;MHIRPYILENHGVYPKALLEDGDFIGAQKASHEDLDTRLLAEVDRESDLTAYSGFFASELYADDDDIPTGARLEILFSERKGIAAVLYDHPNISDAFIEWVFCTSPDDALREWRRKVRWPLIETSRGPIEIIGEEYL
;
A
#
# COMPACT_ATOMS: atom_id res chain seq x y z
N MET A 1 -6.45 -3.93 -5.25
CA MET A 1 -5.13 -4.04 -5.89
C MET A 1 -4.47 -5.42 -5.62
N HIS A 2 -3.71 -6.01 -6.55
CA HIS A 2 -2.95 -7.26 -6.27
C HIS A 2 -1.75 -7.06 -5.32
N ILE A 3 -1.92 -7.44 -4.05
CA ILE A 3 -0.85 -7.40 -3.03
C ILE A 3 -0.04 -8.69 -3.05
N ARG A 4 1.28 -8.58 -2.85
CA ARG A 4 2.20 -9.72 -2.76
C ARG A 4 1.80 -10.64 -1.58
N PRO A 5 1.60 -11.96 -1.79
CA PRO A 5 1.16 -12.86 -0.73
C PRO A 5 2.03 -12.83 0.53
N TYR A 6 3.36 -12.81 0.37
CA TYR A 6 4.28 -12.79 1.51
C TYR A 6 4.16 -11.53 2.39
N ILE A 7 3.67 -10.41 1.85
CA ILE A 7 3.43 -9.19 2.65
C ILE A 7 2.27 -9.47 3.60
N LEU A 8 1.16 -10.01 3.08
CA LEU A 8 0.01 -10.37 3.91
C LEU A 8 0.41 -11.42 4.96
N GLU A 9 1.16 -12.45 4.56
CA GLU A 9 1.65 -13.50 5.47
C GLU A 9 2.52 -12.96 6.60
N ASN A 10 3.45 -12.03 6.31
CA ASN A 10 4.30 -11.40 7.33
C ASN A 10 3.50 -10.63 8.39
N HIS A 11 2.32 -10.13 8.00
CA HIS A 11 1.40 -9.42 8.90
C HIS A 11 0.34 -10.35 9.51
N GLY A 12 0.38 -11.65 9.23
CA GLY A 12 -0.66 -12.59 9.68
C GLY A 12 -2.04 -12.33 9.04
N VAL A 13 -2.06 -11.63 7.90
CA VAL A 13 -3.26 -11.28 7.13
C VAL A 13 -3.42 -12.26 5.97
N TYR A 14 -4.65 -12.58 5.60
CA TYR A 14 -4.96 -13.44 4.47
C TYR A 14 -6.11 -12.89 3.61
N PRO A 15 -6.11 -13.15 2.30
CA PRO A 15 -7.23 -12.76 1.43
C PRO A 15 -8.47 -13.61 1.72
N LYS A 16 -9.63 -12.97 1.80
CA LYS A 16 -10.97 -13.60 1.87
C LYS A 16 -11.58 -13.80 0.48
N ALA A 17 -11.21 -12.94 -0.46
CA ALA A 17 -11.67 -12.94 -1.85
C ALA A 17 -10.56 -12.37 -2.76
N LEU A 18 -10.80 -12.37 -4.07
CA LEU A 18 -9.88 -11.76 -5.04
C LEU A 18 -9.72 -10.26 -4.74
N LEU A 19 -8.47 -9.79 -4.79
CA LEU A 19 -8.14 -8.38 -4.71
C LEU A 19 -8.02 -7.85 -6.14
N GLU A 20 -9.09 -7.25 -6.64
CA GLU A 20 -9.16 -6.70 -8.00
C GLU A 20 -8.22 -5.49 -8.14
N ASP A 21 -7.72 -5.18 -9.33
CA ASP A 21 -6.84 -4.02 -9.49
C ASP A 21 -7.61 -2.70 -9.32
N GLY A 22 -7.07 -1.84 -8.46
CA GLY A 22 -7.62 -0.53 -8.16
C GLY A 22 -6.51 0.52 -8.10
N ASP A 23 -6.91 1.78 -8.19
CA ASP A 23 -6.01 2.92 -8.02
C ASP A 23 -6.52 3.89 -6.96
N PHE A 24 -5.60 4.65 -6.37
CA PHE A 24 -5.93 5.57 -5.29
C PHE A 24 -6.06 7.00 -5.83
N ILE A 25 -7.11 7.69 -5.43
CA ILE A 25 -7.19 9.14 -5.58
C ILE A 25 -6.30 9.76 -4.51
N GLY A 26 -5.56 10.82 -4.87
CA GLY A 26 -4.51 11.45 -4.05
C GLY A 26 -4.87 11.69 -2.58
N ALA A 27 -3.83 11.76 -1.74
CA ALA A 27 -3.97 11.76 -0.29
C ALA A 27 -4.70 13.03 0.20
N GLN A 28 -5.79 12.82 0.94
CA GLN A 28 -6.57 13.89 1.55
C GLN A 28 -6.19 14.04 3.01
N LYS A 29 -6.02 15.28 3.47
CA LYS A 29 -5.63 15.55 4.86
C LYS A 29 -6.73 15.09 5.83
N ALA A 30 -6.31 14.43 6.90
CA ALA A 30 -7.18 13.90 7.95
C ALA A 30 -6.76 14.44 9.32
N SER A 31 -7.71 14.57 10.24
CA SER A 31 -7.37 14.77 11.66
C SER A 31 -6.93 13.44 12.26
N HIS A 32 -6.04 13.46 13.26
CA HIS A 32 -5.61 12.23 13.93
C HIS A 32 -6.76 11.48 14.62
N GLU A 33 -7.81 12.18 15.04
CA GLU A 33 -9.00 11.56 15.63
C GLU A 33 -9.83 10.73 14.64
N ASP A 34 -9.66 10.97 13.33
CA ASP A 34 -10.36 10.25 12.27
C ASP A 34 -9.58 9.03 11.74
N LEU A 35 -8.33 8.86 12.20
CA LEU A 35 -7.45 7.76 11.82
C LEU A 35 -7.62 6.56 12.76
N ASP A 36 -7.34 5.38 12.23
CA ASP A 36 -7.33 4.13 12.97
C ASP A 36 -6.32 4.18 14.12
N THR A 37 -6.80 3.87 15.31
CA THR A 37 -6.01 3.86 16.54
C THR A 37 -4.78 2.94 16.47
N ARG A 38 -4.80 1.89 15.65
CA ARG A 38 -3.66 1.00 15.43
C ARG A 38 -2.53 1.73 14.71
N LEU A 39 -2.85 2.58 13.74
CA LEU A 39 -1.87 3.40 13.03
C LEU A 39 -1.26 4.46 13.97
N LEU A 40 -2.09 5.12 14.78
CA LEU A 40 -1.62 6.06 15.80
C LEU A 40 -0.67 5.38 16.79
N ALA A 41 -1.05 4.21 17.30
CA ALA A 41 -0.25 3.46 18.28
C ALA A 41 1.07 2.92 17.69
N GLU A 42 1.10 2.58 16.41
CA GLU A 42 2.32 2.16 15.71
C GLU A 42 3.33 3.31 15.64
N VAL A 43 2.88 4.51 15.26
CA VAL A 43 3.75 5.69 15.21
C VAL A 43 4.20 6.13 16.59
N ASP A 44 3.30 6.15 17.58
CA ASP A 44 3.64 6.56 18.95
C ASP A 44 4.70 5.64 19.59
N ARG A 45 4.66 4.33 19.28
CA ARG A 45 5.66 3.37 19.78
C ARG A 45 7.04 3.61 19.19
N GLU A 46 7.11 3.86 17.89
CA GLU A 46 8.36 3.98 17.15
C GLU A 46 8.89 5.42 17.11
N SER A 47 8.08 6.41 17.49
CA SER A 47 8.31 7.81 17.14
C SER A 47 7.44 8.81 17.92
N ASP A 48 7.83 10.08 17.88
CA ASP A 48 7.00 11.20 18.37
C ASP A 48 5.82 11.47 17.42
N LEU A 49 4.59 11.13 17.83
CA LEU A 49 3.36 11.33 17.06
C LEU A 49 3.15 12.80 16.63
N THR A 50 3.66 13.77 17.39
CA THR A 50 3.51 15.20 17.04
C THR A 50 4.29 15.59 15.79
N ALA A 51 5.23 14.75 15.34
CA ALA A 51 5.98 14.96 14.11
C ALA A 51 5.22 14.53 12.84
N TYR A 52 4.02 13.94 12.98
CA TYR A 52 3.28 13.35 11.88
C TYR A 52 2.01 14.15 11.57
N SER A 53 1.65 14.15 10.29
CA SER A 53 0.38 14.65 9.79
C SER A 53 -0.42 13.50 9.19
N GLY A 54 -1.71 13.45 9.51
CA GLY A 54 -2.65 12.45 9.04
C GLY A 54 -3.21 12.70 7.65
N PHE A 55 -3.36 11.63 6.87
CA PHE A 55 -4.02 11.62 5.57
C PHE A 55 -4.78 10.32 5.36
N PHE A 56 -5.76 10.32 4.44
CA PHE A 56 -6.41 9.12 3.94
C PHE A 56 -6.50 9.14 2.42
N ALA A 57 -6.64 7.96 1.81
CA ALA A 57 -6.91 7.78 0.40
C ALA A 57 -7.90 6.61 0.21
N SER A 58 -8.80 6.78 -0.75
CA SER A 58 -9.77 5.74 -1.13
C SER A 58 -9.31 5.06 -2.42
N GLU A 59 -9.43 3.73 -2.47
CA GLU A 59 -9.18 2.97 -3.69
C GLU A 59 -10.45 2.91 -4.54
N LEU A 60 -10.30 3.20 -5.84
CA LEU A 60 -11.32 3.01 -6.86
C LEU A 60 -10.96 1.83 -7.75
N TYR A 61 -11.97 1.22 -8.36
CA TYR A 61 -11.77 0.24 -9.42
C TYR A 61 -11.02 0.85 -10.62
N ALA A 62 -10.05 0.10 -11.17
CA ALA A 62 -9.28 0.59 -12.31
C ALA A 62 -10.08 0.63 -13.63
N ASP A 63 -11.13 -0.19 -13.74
CA ASP A 63 -11.94 -0.33 -14.96
C ASP A 63 -13.22 0.54 -14.93
N ASP A 64 -13.59 1.07 -13.76
CA ASP A 64 -14.77 1.92 -13.57
C ASP A 64 -14.38 3.16 -12.75
N ASP A 65 -14.17 4.27 -13.44
CA ASP A 65 -13.92 5.57 -12.83
C ASP A 65 -15.08 5.90 -11.86
N ASP A 66 -14.75 6.10 -10.59
CA ASP A 66 -15.61 6.50 -9.47
C ASP A 66 -16.29 5.39 -8.63
N ILE A 67 -16.11 4.10 -8.91
CA ILE A 67 -16.63 3.04 -8.01
C ILE A 67 -15.58 2.69 -6.95
N PRO A 68 -15.85 2.91 -5.64
CA PRO A 68 -14.93 2.54 -4.58
C PRO A 68 -14.86 1.01 -4.41
N THR A 69 -13.65 0.46 -4.27
CA THR A 69 -13.44 -0.96 -3.93
C THR A 69 -13.80 -1.27 -2.47
N GLY A 70 -14.00 -0.22 -1.68
CA GLY A 70 -14.15 -0.28 -0.22
C GLY A 70 -12.82 -0.33 0.51
N ALA A 71 -11.68 -0.36 -0.18
CA ALA A 71 -10.38 -0.28 0.47
C ALA A 71 -10.07 1.15 0.91
N ARG A 72 -9.41 1.24 2.08
CA ARG A 72 -9.03 2.49 2.72
C ARG A 72 -7.54 2.45 3.03
N LEU A 73 -6.84 3.48 2.58
CA LEU A 73 -5.47 3.78 2.98
C LEU A 73 -5.49 4.92 3.98
N GLU A 74 -4.73 4.78 5.05
CA GLU A 74 -4.45 5.82 6.01
C GLU A 74 -2.95 6.02 6.16
N ILE A 75 -2.53 7.27 6.30
CA ILE A 75 -1.13 7.65 6.25
C ILE A 75 -0.85 8.59 7.42
N LEU A 76 0.19 8.27 8.18
CA LEU A 76 0.87 9.22 9.05
C LEU A 76 2.22 9.56 8.41
N PHE A 77 2.33 10.78 7.87
CA PHE A 77 3.53 11.26 7.19
C PHE A 77 4.30 12.26 8.07
N SER A 78 5.62 12.09 8.16
CA SER A 78 6.51 13.03 8.86
C SER A 78 7.52 13.63 7.89
N GLU A 79 7.30 14.88 7.47
CA GLU A 79 8.20 15.65 6.61
C GLU A 79 9.62 15.72 7.18
N ARG A 80 9.75 16.00 8.48
CA ARG A 80 11.04 16.08 9.18
C ARG A 80 11.88 14.80 9.06
N LYS A 81 11.22 13.65 8.98
CA LYS A 81 11.87 12.33 8.99
C LYS A 81 11.95 11.69 7.60
N GLY A 82 11.20 12.20 6.63
CA GLY A 82 11.13 11.61 5.28
C GLY A 82 10.56 10.19 5.26
N ILE A 83 9.60 9.90 6.15
CA ILE A 83 8.95 8.58 6.25
C ILE A 83 7.45 8.72 6.48
N ALA A 84 6.73 7.66 6.15
CA ALA A 84 5.32 7.49 6.51
C ALA A 84 5.04 6.06 6.99
N ALA A 85 4.16 5.95 7.97
CA ALA A 85 3.46 4.72 8.31
C ALA A 85 2.15 4.69 7.52
N VAL A 86 1.85 3.58 6.87
CA VAL A 86 0.72 3.43 5.96
C VAL A 86 -0.11 2.22 6.36
N LEU A 87 -1.33 2.44 6.84
CA LEU A 87 -2.30 1.39 7.15
C LEU A 87 -3.19 1.16 5.95
N TYR A 88 -3.34 -0.10 5.56
CA TYR A 88 -4.26 -0.53 4.51
C TYR A 88 -5.30 -1.47 5.07
N ASP A 89 -6.57 -1.15 4.82
CA ASP A 89 -7.70 -2.01 5.09
C ASP A 89 -8.50 -2.25 3.80
N HIS A 90 -9.01 -3.47 3.62
CA HIS A 90 -9.87 -3.82 2.48
C HIS A 90 -10.88 -4.88 2.93
N PRO A 91 -12.16 -4.78 2.52
CA PRO A 91 -13.17 -5.81 2.78
C PRO A 91 -12.73 -7.26 2.50
N ASN A 92 -11.88 -7.45 1.51
CA ASN A 92 -11.42 -8.75 0.99
C ASN A 92 -10.12 -9.25 1.65
N ILE A 93 -9.59 -8.59 2.67
CA ILE A 93 -8.49 -9.11 3.51
C ILE A 93 -8.97 -9.33 4.95
N SER A 94 -8.39 -10.30 5.64
CA SER A 94 -8.79 -10.74 7.00
C SER A 94 -8.77 -9.62 8.03
N ASP A 95 -7.77 -8.73 7.95
CA ASP A 95 -7.57 -7.58 8.81
C ASP A 95 -6.69 -6.55 8.08
N ALA A 96 -6.66 -5.33 8.59
CA ALA A 96 -5.77 -4.29 8.12
C ALA A 96 -4.30 -4.61 8.47
N PHE A 97 -3.36 -4.04 7.72
CA PHE A 97 -1.93 -4.13 8.02
C PHE A 97 -1.21 -2.80 7.81
N ILE A 98 -0.04 -2.64 8.43
CA ILE A 98 0.74 -1.40 8.40
C ILE A 98 2.10 -1.64 7.77
N GLU A 99 2.51 -0.76 6.86
CA GLU A 99 3.84 -0.76 6.28
C GLU A 99 4.49 0.62 6.37
N TRP A 100 5.79 0.62 6.65
CA TRP A 100 6.61 1.84 6.65
C TRP A 100 7.27 2.05 5.29
N VAL A 101 7.28 3.32 4.84
CA VAL A 101 7.91 3.74 3.57
C VAL A 101 8.71 5.02 3.76
N PHE A 102 9.81 5.14 3.03
CA PHE A 102 10.53 6.40 2.84
C PHE A 102 9.81 7.21 1.78
N CYS A 103 9.56 8.49 2.04
CA CYS A 103 8.82 9.37 1.16
C CYS A 103 9.08 10.84 1.47
N THR A 104 8.73 11.69 0.52
CA THR A 104 8.91 13.15 0.58
C THR A 104 7.60 13.93 0.63
N SER A 105 6.47 13.26 0.39
CA SER A 105 5.11 13.80 0.49
C SER A 105 4.09 12.69 0.77
N PRO A 106 2.85 13.01 1.16
CA PRO A 106 1.78 12.02 1.33
C PRO A 106 1.45 11.25 0.05
N ASP A 107 1.44 11.91 -1.11
CA ASP A 107 1.22 11.25 -2.40
C ASP A 107 2.42 10.37 -2.79
N ASP A 108 3.63 10.78 -2.43
CA ASP A 108 4.82 9.95 -2.59
C ASP A 108 4.75 8.71 -1.67
N ALA A 109 4.20 8.84 -0.46
CA ALA A 109 3.96 7.70 0.42
C ALA A 109 3.02 6.66 -0.21
N LEU A 110 1.92 7.11 -0.84
CA LEU A 110 1.02 6.22 -1.60
C LEU A 110 1.76 5.48 -2.71
N ARG A 111 2.55 6.22 -3.50
CA ARG A 111 3.33 5.65 -4.61
C ARG A 111 4.35 4.62 -4.14
N GLU A 112 5.13 4.95 -3.11
CA GLU A 112 6.17 4.08 -2.57
C GLU A 112 5.58 2.85 -1.87
N TRP A 113 4.47 3.02 -1.15
CA TRP A 113 3.74 1.91 -0.56
C TRP A 113 3.22 0.96 -1.65
N ARG A 114 2.56 1.48 -2.69
CA ARG A 114 2.10 0.69 -3.83
C ARG A 114 3.25 -0.07 -4.49
N ARG A 115 4.40 0.58 -4.69
CA ARG A 115 5.61 -0.04 -5.25
C ARG A 115 6.13 -1.20 -4.38
N LYS A 116 6.04 -1.05 -3.05
CA LYS A 116 6.47 -2.06 -2.07
C LYS A 116 5.55 -3.27 -2.04
N VAL A 117 4.23 -3.04 -1.94
CA VAL A 117 3.25 -4.10 -1.66
C VAL A 117 2.67 -4.75 -2.90
N ARG A 118 2.58 -4.03 -4.03
CA ARG A 118 1.94 -4.55 -5.24
C ARG A 118 2.81 -5.64 -5.85
N TRP A 119 2.18 -6.72 -6.30
CA TRP A 119 2.84 -7.66 -7.20
C TRP A 119 3.27 -6.87 -8.44
N PRO A 120 4.52 -6.99 -8.93
CA PRO A 120 4.85 -6.35 -10.20
C PRO A 120 3.83 -6.85 -11.22
N LEU A 121 3.04 -5.94 -11.80
CA LEU A 121 2.40 -6.23 -13.07
C LEU A 121 3.53 -6.80 -13.91
N ILE A 122 3.40 -8.06 -14.32
CA ILE A 122 4.25 -8.54 -15.40
C ILE A 122 3.93 -7.56 -16.52
N GLU A 123 4.82 -6.61 -16.78
CA GLU A 123 4.95 -6.01 -18.09
C GLU A 123 5.16 -7.21 -19.00
N THR A 124 4.06 -7.73 -19.56
CA THR A 124 4.13 -8.67 -20.64
C THR A 124 4.76 -7.93 -21.80
N SER A 125 6.10 -7.95 -21.87
CA SER A 125 6.87 -8.32 -23.05
C SER A 125 8.31 -7.78 -22.93
N ARG A 126 9.22 -8.60 -22.42
CA ARG A 126 10.56 -8.69 -23.01
C ARG A 126 10.64 -9.92 -23.90
N GLY A 127 9.67 -10.07 -24.80
CA GLY A 127 9.66 -11.13 -25.82
C GLY A 127 9.73 -12.56 -25.25
N PRO A 128 9.76 -13.57 -26.12
CA PRO A 128 10.12 -14.92 -25.70
C PRO A 128 11.56 -14.91 -25.16
N ILE A 129 11.76 -15.49 -23.99
CA ILE A 129 13.10 -15.86 -23.51
C ILE A 129 13.58 -16.97 -24.45
N GLU A 130 14.51 -16.65 -25.37
CA GLU A 130 15.24 -17.68 -26.09
C GLU A 130 16.07 -18.48 -25.07
N ILE A 131 15.64 -19.70 -24.79
CA ILE A 131 16.48 -20.70 -24.12
C ILE A 131 17.45 -21.20 -25.19
N ILE A 132 18.62 -20.58 -25.27
CA ILE A 132 19.72 -21.12 -26.07
C ILE A 132 20.22 -22.35 -25.33
N GLY A 133 19.85 -23.54 -25.82
CA GLY A 133 20.49 -24.78 -25.39
C GLY A 133 21.93 -24.77 -25.86
N GLU A 134 22.90 -24.74 -24.95
CA GLU A 134 24.27 -25.13 -25.27
C GLU A 134 24.25 -26.63 -25.58
N GLU A 135 24.07 -26.99 -26.85
CA GLU A 135 24.50 -28.30 -27.34
C GLU A 135 26.03 -28.32 -27.33
N TYR A 136 26.61 -28.91 -26.28
CA TYR A 136 27.99 -29.36 -26.30
C TYR A 136 28.10 -30.54 -27.28
N LEU A 137 28.80 -30.32 -28.39
CA LEU A 137 29.41 -31.36 -29.24
C LEU A 137 30.93 -31.14 -29.28
#